data_AF-X1K7H0-F1
#
_entry.id   AF-X1K7H0-F1
#
_cell.length_a   1.000
_cell.length_b   1.000
_cell.length_c   1.000
_cell.angle_alpha   90.00
_cell.angle_beta   90.00
_cell.angle_gamma   90.00
#
_symmetry.space_group_name_H-M   'P 1'
#
loop_
_entity.id
_entity.type
_entity.pdbx_description
1 polymer ?
#
loop_
_entity_poly.entity_id
_entity_poly.type
_entity_poly.pdbx_seq_one_letter_code
_entity_poly.pdbx_strand_id
1 'polypeptide(L)' 'MKQPGDIVRKLSEQGYRLTPQRLMILSAIENSDNHISAEEIYAQVVAKYPNINISTVYRTLELLK' A
#
# COMPACT_ATOMS: atom_id res chain seq x y z
N MET A 1 17.59 -7.48 -4.54
CA MET A 1 16.36 -7.04 -3.84
C MET A 1 16.14 -5.58 -4.20
N LYS A 2 14.97 -5.20 -4.72
CA LYS A 2 14.67 -3.78 -4.98
C LYS A 2 14.62 -3.05 -3.63
N GLN A 3 15.25 -1.88 -3.54
CA GLN A 3 15.20 -1.02 -2.35
C GLN A 3 13.72 -0.74 -2.01
N PRO A 4 13.31 -0.78 -0.72
CA PRO A 4 11.99 -0.32 -0.33
C PRO A 4 11.87 1.16 -0.69
N GLY A 5 10.73 1.56 -1.27
CA GLY A 5 10.51 2.96 -1.59
C GLY A 5 10.43 3.83 -0.33
N ASP A 6 10.53 5.15 -0.53
CA ASP A 6 10.64 6.14 0.53
C ASP A 6 9.47 6.09 1.54
N ILE A 7 8.26 5.73 1.09
CA ILE A 7 7.08 5.62 1.96
C ILE A 7 7.23 4.42 2.89
N VAL A 8 7.61 3.25 2.35
CA VAL A 8 7.82 2.02 3.12
C VAL A 8 8.89 2.22 4.19
N ARG A 9 9.97 2.91 3.82
CA ARG A 9 11.07 3.23 4.75
C ARG A 9 10.59 4.13 5.89
N LYS A 10 9.94 5.26 5.59
CA LYS A 10 9.41 6.19 6.61
C LYS A 10 8.47 5.52 7.59
N LEU A 11 7.51 4.74 7.08
CA LEU A 11 6.55 4.03 7.95
C LEU A 11 7.24 2.96 8.82
N SER A 12 8.27 2.31 8.30
CA SER A 12 9.05 1.33 9.07
C SER A 12 9.86 2.02 10.18
N GLU A 13 10.48 3.17 9.89
CA GLU A 13 11.19 4.00 10.87
C GLU A 13 10.25 4.52 11.97
N GLN A 14 8.97 4.75 11.65
CA GLN A 14 7.91 5.10 12.61
C GLN A 14 7.37 3.89 13.41
N GLY A 15 7.88 2.68 13.17
CA GLY A 15 7.50 1.47 13.91
C GLY A 15 6.21 0.80 13.43
N TYR A 16 5.65 1.18 12.27
CA TYR A 16 4.47 0.52 11.74
C TYR A 16 4.78 -0.89 11.24
N ARG A 17 3.93 -1.86 11.62
CA ARG A 17 3.97 -3.20 11.04
C ARG A 17 3.42 -3.18 9.60
N LEU A 18 4.29 -3.40 8.62
CA LEU A 18 3.95 -3.48 7.21
C LEU A 18 3.75 -4.95 6.77
N THR A 19 2.50 -5.40 6.74
CA THR A 19 2.15 -6.73 6.22
C THR A 19 2.33 -6.81 4.71
N PRO A 20 2.39 -8.01 4.09
CA PRO A 20 2.52 -8.13 2.63
C PRO A 20 1.43 -7.37 1.86
N GLN A 21 0.19 -7.37 2.36
CA GLN A 21 -0.93 -6.61 1.80
C GLN A 21 -0.67 -5.11 1.82
N ARG A 22 -0.21 -4.57 2.96
CA ARG A 22 0.17 -3.15 3.10
C ARG A 22 1.31 -2.80 2.16
N LEU A 23 2.33 -3.65 2.04
CA LEU A 23 3.46 -3.41 1.14
C LEU A 23 3.03 -3.30 -0.33
N MET A 24 2.08 -4.12 -0.80
CA MET A 24 1.57 -3.95 -2.16
C MET A 24 0.73 -2.69 -2.33
N ILE A 25 -0.09 -2.34 -1.34
CA ILE A 25 -0.85 -1.07 -1.37
C ILE A 25 0.11 0.11 -1.48
N LEU A 26 1.13 0.16 -0.62
CA LEU A 26 2.16 1.20 -0.64
C LEU A 26 2.94 1.20 -1.96
N SER A 27 3.29 0.02 -2.47
CA SER A 27 3.95 -0.11 -3.77
C SER A 27 3.05 0.39 -4.91
N ALA A 28 1.73 0.17 -4.89
CA ALA A 28 0.83 0.69 -5.91
C ALA A 28 0.81 2.23 -5.93
N ILE A 29 0.91 2.85 -4.75
CA ILE A 29 0.99 4.31 -4.60
C ILE A 29 2.34 4.82 -5.11
N GLU A 30 3.44 4.20 -4.72
CA GLU A 30 4.80 4.64 -5.12
C GLU A 30 5.09 4.47 -6.60
N ASN A 31 4.47 3.48 -7.27
CA ASN A 31 4.67 3.23 -8.70
C ASN A 31 3.61 3.91 -9.58
N SER A 32 2.71 4.72 -9.01
CA SER A 32 1.74 5.48 -9.78
C SER A 32 2.33 6.83 -10.20
N ASP A 33 2.37 7.10 -11.50
CA ASP A 33 2.83 8.39 -12.04
C ASP A 33 1.84 9.54 -11.77
N ASN A 34 0.58 9.21 -11.47
CA ASN A 34 -0.50 10.16 -11.21
C ASN A 34 -1.24 9.83 -9.90
N HIS A 35 -2.18 10.69 -9.51
CA HIS A 35 -3.11 10.35 -8.43
C HIS A 35 -3.83 9.02 -8.73
N ILE A 36 -3.81 8.11 -7.77
CA ILE A 36 -4.47 6.80 -7.84
C ILE A 36 -5.55 6.73 -6.76
N SER A 37 -6.75 6.31 -7.15
CA SER A 37 -7.88 6.15 -6.22
C SER A 37 -7.75 4.90 -5.35
N ALA A 38 -8.48 4.88 -4.23
CA ALA A 38 -8.52 3.71 -3.36
C ALA A 38 -9.11 2.48 -4.07
N GLU A 39 -10.08 2.70 -4.96
CA GLU A 39 -10.74 1.68 -5.78
C GLU A 39 -9.78 1.08 -6.82
N GLU A 40 -8.94 1.91 -7.46
CA GLU A 40 -7.90 1.45 -8.37
C GLU A 40 -6.83 0.63 -7.65
N ILE A 41 -6.37 1.08 -6.48
CA ILE A 41 -5.46 0.30 -5.64
C ILE A 41 -6.10 -1.04 -5.28
N TYR A 42 -7.36 -1.03 -4.85
CA TYR A 42 -8.08 -2.25 -4.48
C TYR A 42 -8.16 -3.23 -5.65
N ALA A 43 -8.51 -2.75 -6.85
CA ALA A 43 -8.58 -3.57 -8.05
C ALA A 43 -7.23 -4.25 -8.38
N GLN A 44 -6.12 -3.54 -8.21
CA GLN A 44 -4.78 -4.12 -8.42
C GLN A 44 -4.40 -5.16 -7.36
N VAL A 45 -4.75 -4.92 -6.10
CA VAL A 45 -4.36 -5.79 -4.98
C VAL A 45 -5.24 -7.03 -4.89
N VAL A 46 -6.56 -6.92 -5.13
CA VAL A 46 -7.49 -8.06 -5.09
C VAL A 46 -7.17 -9.12 -6.14
N ALA A 47 -6.59 -8.72 -7.28
CA ALA A 47 -6.10 -9.65 -8.30
C ALA A 47 -5.01 -10.61 -7.77
N LYS A 48 -4.24 -10.18 -6.77
CA LYS A 48 -3.21 -11.01 -6.10
C LYS A 48 -3.70 -11.62 -4.78
N TYR A 49 -4.64 -10.96 -4.10
CA TYR A 49 -5.19 -11.37 -2.81
C TYR A 49 -6.72 -11.29 -2.85
N PRO A 50 -7.41 -12.32 -3.36
CA PRO A 50 -8.87 -12.27 -3.59
C PRO A 50 -9.71 -12.03 -2.33
N ASN A 51 -9.17 -12.36 -1.15
CA ASN A 51 -9.84 -12.21 0.13
C ASN A 51 -9.55 -10.87 0.83
N ILE A 52 -8.81 -9.96 0.19
CA ILE A 52 -8.57 -8.64 0.77
C ILE A 52 -9.87 -7.83 0.77
N ASN A 53 -10.11 -7.08 1.84
CA ASN A 53 -11.23 -6.15 1.92
C ASN A 53 -10.74 -4.73 1.57
N ILE A 54 -11.57 -3.93 0.91
CA ILE A 54 -11.26 -2.53 0.58
C ILE A 54 -10.90 -1.70 1.82
N SER A 55 -11.44 -2.03 3.00
CA SER A 55 -11.06 -1.39 4.27
C SER A 55 -9.56 -1.53 4.60
N THR A 56 -8.89 -2.58 4.12
CA THR A 56 -7.43 -2.72 4.25
C THR A 56 -6.69 -1.63 3.45
N VAL A 57 -7.23 -1.21 2.30
CA VAL A 57 -6.68 -0.10 1.52
C VAL A 57 -6.80 1.19 2.32
N TYR A 58 -8.01 1.56 2.75
CA TYR A 58 -8.22 2.78 3.55
C TYR A 58 -7.39 2.80 4.84
N ARG A 59 -7.36 1.70 5.60
CA ARG A 59 -6.52 1.59 6.82
C ARG A 59 -5.03 1.73 6.55
N THR A 60 -4.58 1.45 5.32
CA THR A 60 -3.18 1.64 4.92
C THR A 60 -2.94 3.10 4.50
N LEU A 61 -3.88 3.71 3.79
CA LEU A 61 -3.83 5.15 3.44
C LEU A 61 -3.84 6.04 4.67
N GLU A 62 -4.56 5.67 5.73
CA GLU A 62 -4.55 6.37 7.02
C GLU A 62 -3.16 6.45 7.68
N LEU A 63 -2.23 5.56 7.32
CA LEU A 63 -0.85 5.60 7.82
C LEU A 63 -0.03 6.73 7.18
N LEU A 64 -0.50 7.31 6.07
CA LEU A 64 0.23 8.30 5.28
C LEU A 64 -0.09 9.76 5.69
N LYS A 65 -0.86 9.94 6.76
CA LYS A 65 -1.18 11.26 7.31
C LYS A 65 -0.02 11.89 8.07
#